data_AF-A0A7S1NNL2-F1
#
_entry.id   AF-A0A7S1NNL2-F1
#
_cell.length_a   1.000
_cell.length_b   1.000
_cell.length_c   1.000
_cell.angle_alpha   90.00
_cell.angle_beta   90.00
_cell.angle_gamma   90.00
#
_symmetry.space_group_name_H-M   'P 1'
#
loop_
_entity.id
_entity.type
_entity.pdbx_description
1 polymer ?
#
loop_
_entity_poly.entity_id
_entity_poly.type
_entity_poly.pdbx_seq_one_letter_code
_entity_poly.pdbx_strand_id
1 'polypeptide(L)'
;GHSYFTTKSIPLGPSHGPNSIGSLSAAMPVTGLVVRDTPADYDFDWHVAPRKQFVVNLDAAVEIEVSDGSKKVLGAGEMFLLEDTEGQGHRSKSVNGQPRRSLFITVAD
;
A
#
# COMPACT_ATOMS: atom_id res chain seq x y z
N GLY A 1 -11.08 14.51 -8.24
CA GLY A 1 -10.15 14.89 -7.15
C GLY A 1 -8.72 14.60 -7.58
N HIS A 2 -7.74 15.16 -6.87
CA HIS A 2 -6.31 14.90 -7.11
C HIS A 2 -5.73 14.07 -5.95
N SER A 3 -4.83 13.15 -6.27
CA SER A 3 -4.10 12.36 -5.27
C SER A 3 -2.87 13.10 -4.78
N TYR A 4 -2.45 12.82 -3.55
CA TYR A 4 -1.25 13.36 -2.94
C TYR A 4 -0.69 12.37 -1.92
N PHE A 5 0.60 12.50 -1.61
CA PHE A 5 1.20 11.72 -0.53
C PHE A 5 0.93 12.34 0.83
N THR A 6 0.57 11.50 1.79
CA THR A 6 0.52 11.87 3.20
C THR A 6 1.08 10.74 4.07
N THR A 7 1.51 11.09 5.27
CA THR A 7 1.95 10.11 6.28
C THR A 7 0.82 9.91 7.28
N LYS A 8 0.47 8.65 7.55
CA LYS A 8 -0.49 8.29 8.59
C LYS A 8 0.21 7.48 9.68
N SER A 9 0.01 7.89 10.93
CA SER A 9 0.47 7.14 12.09
C SER A 9 -0.60 6.15 12.52
N ILE A 10 -0.20 4.89 12.71
CA ILE A 10 -1.05 3.86 13.33
C ILE A 10 -0.61 3.74 14.79
N PRO A 11 -1.46 4.12 15.76
CA PRO A 11 -1.10 4.00 17.17
C PRO A 11 -0.91 2.54 17.55
N LEU A 12 0.14 2.27 18.33
CA LEU A 12 0.39 0.97 18.94
C LEU A 12 0.24 1.09 20.45
N GLY A 13 -0.47 0.14 21.07
CA GLY A 13 -0.59 0.00 22.51
C GLY A 13 -0.04 -1.35 22.96
N PRO A 14 0.45 -1.48 24.21
CA PRO A 14 0.95 -2.75 24.71
C PRO A 14 -0.16 -3.81 24.68
N SER A 15 0.16 -5.02 24.24
CA SER A 15 -0.74 -6.17 24.40
C SER A 15 -0.75 -6.61 25.88
N HIS A 16 -1.91 -7.04 26.35
CA HIS A 16 -2.14 -7.39 27.75
C HIS A 16 -2.51 -8.87 27.93
N GLY A 17 -2.31 -9.38 29.15
CA GLY A 17 -2.62 -10.77 29.52
C GLY A 17 -1.44 -11.72 29.38
N PRO A 18 -1.65 -13.02 29.67
CA PRO A 18 -0.58 -14.02 29.69
C PRO A 18 0.09 -14.26 28.33
N ASN A 19 -0.52 -13.78 27.24
CA ASN A 19 -0.02 -13.88 25.86
C ASN A 19 0.40 -12.50 25.30
N SER A 20 0.97 -11.62 26.12
CA SER A 20 1.53 -10.35 25.64
C SER A 20 2.70 -10.60 24.68
N ILE A 21 2.67 -9.96 23.51
CA ILE A 21 3.62 -10.13 22.40
C ILE A 21 4.22 -8.79 21.93
N GLY A 22 4.17 -7.76 22.77
CA GLY A 22 4.63 -6.40 22.44
C GLY A 22 3.49 -5.44 22.13
N SER A 23 3.78 -4.35 21.42
CA SER A 23 2.79 -3.32 21.10
C SER A 23 2.06 -3.61 19.79
N LEU A 24 0.73 -3.57 19.81
CA LEU A 24 -0.15 -3.88 18.70
C LEU A 24 -1.04 -2.67 18.38
N SER A 25 -1.44 -2.52 17.12
CA SER A 25 -2.53 -1.62 16.78
C SER A 25 -3.86 -2.18 17.27
N ALA A 26 -4.90 -1.33 17.28
CA ALA A 26 -6.25 -1.87 17.23
C ALA A 26 -6.43 -2.75 15.98
N ALA A 27 -7.28 -3.78 16.08
CA ALA A 27 -7.61 -4.61 14.94
C ALA A 27 -8.33 -3.77 13.88
N MET A 28 -7.86 -3.85 12.63
CA MET A 28 -8.52 -3.21 11.49
C MET A 28 -9.32 -4.29 10.74
N PRO A 29 -10.65 -4.15 10.62
CA PRO A 29 -11.46 -5.09 9.86
C PRO A 29 -11.00 -5.15 8.39
N VAL A 30 -10.78 -6.37 7.92
CA VAL A 30 -10.33 -6.65 6.56
C VAL A 30 -11.43 -7.41 5.83
N THR A 31 -11.76 -6.98 4.62
CA THR A 31 -12.77 -7.63 3.77
C THR A 31 -12.15 -8.63 2.79
N GLY A 32 -10.83 -8.62 2.65
CA GLY A 32 -10.11 -9.47 1.71
C GLY A 32 -8.60 -9.31 1.78
N LEU A 33 -7.92 -10.36 1.36
CA LEU A 33 -6.48 -10.39 1.15
C LEU A 33 -6.21 -10.94 -0.24
N VAL A 34 -5.41 -10.23 -1.03
CA VAL A 34 -5.00 -10.66 -2.37
C VAL A 34 -3.48 -10.69 -2.41
N VAL A 35 -2.93 -11.82 -2.84
CA VAL A 35 -1.51 -11.93 -3.15
C VAL A 35 -1.33 -11.55 -4.61
N ARG A 36 -0.39 -10.64 -4.88
CA ARG A 36 -0.13 -10.13 -6.22
C ARG A 36 1.33 -10.32 -6.58
N ASP A 37 1.56 -10.79 -7.80
CA ASP A 37 2.85 -10.76 -8.49
C ASP A 37 2.73 -9.77 -9.66
N THR A 38 3.71 -8.88 -9.81
CA THR A 38 3.81 -7.96 -10.97
C THR A 38 5.13 -8.18 -11.69
N PRO A 39 5.14 -8.21 -13.05
CA PRO A 39 6.34 -8.48 -13.82
C PRO A 39 7.36 -7.33 -13.74
N ALA A 40 8.59 -7.62 -14.16
CA ALA A 40 9.72 -6.69 -14.16
C ALA A 40 9.50 -5.43 -15.01
N ASP A 41 8.67 -5.50 -16.02
CA ASP A 41 8.32 -4.43 -16.96
C ASP A 41 6.98 -3.75 -16.63
N TYR A 42 6.44 -4.01 -15.43
CA TYR A 42 5.20 -3.39 -14.97
C TYR A 42 5.32 -1.85 -14.98
N ASP A 43 4.52 -1.20 -15.83
CA ASP A 43 4.33 0.25 -15.90
C ASP A 43 2.85 0.51 -16.16
N PHE A 44 2.10 0.76 -15.07
CA PHE A 44 0.67 0.99 -15.16
C PHE A 44 0.39 2.50 -15.09
N ASP A 45 -0.15 3.01 -16.19
CA ASP A 45 -0.53 4.41 -16.35
C ASP A 45 -1.69 4.80 -15.41
N TRP A 46 -2.10 6.06 -15.41
CA TRP A 46 -3.05 6.63 -14.45
C TRP A 46 -4.29 5.78 -14.20
N HIS A 47 -4.49 5.40 -12.93
CA HIS A 47 -5.66 4.65 -12.48
C HIS A 47 -5.99 4.95 -11.02
N VAL A 48 -7.28 4.83 -10.68
CA VAL A 48 -7.75 4.87 -9.29
C VAL A 48 -7.55 3.51 -8.63
N ALA A 49 -7.49 3.51 -7.30
CA ALA A 49 -7.64 2.26 -6.56
C ALA A 49 -9.09 1.77 -6.67
N PRO A 50 -9.36 0.49 -6.90
CA PRO A 50 -10.74 -0.02 -7.01
C PRO A 50 -11.51 0.04 -5.67
N ARG A 51 -10.81 0.29 -4.56
CA ARG A 51 -11.32 0.48 -3.21
C ARG A 51 -10.17 0.94 -2.31
N LYS A 52 -10.49 1.38 -1.11
CA LYS A 52 -9.51 1.65 -0.07
C LYS A 52 -8.79 0.35 0.34
N GLN A 53 -7.47 0.34 0.27
CA GLN A 53 -6.68 -0.86 0.57
C GLN A 53 -5.24 -0.52 0.93
N PHE A 54 -4.67 -1.31 1.83
CA PHE A 54 -3.23 -1.29 2.05
C PHE A 54 -2.53 -2.14 0.99
N VAL A 55 -1.34 -1.70 0.60
CA VAL A 55 -0.38 -2.48 -0.17
C VAL A 55 0.84 -2.69 0.69
N VAL A 56 1.28 -3.95 0.82
CA VAL A 56 2.53 -4.31 1.49
C VAL A 56 3.47 -4.89 0.45
N ASN A 57 4.61 -4.27 0.21
CA ASN A 57 5.64 -4.82 -0.65
C ASN A 57 6.42 -5.89 0.12
N LEU A 58 6.57 -7.09 -0.45
CA LEU A 58 7.24 -8.19 0.25
C LEU A 58 8.73 -8.26 -0.05
N ASP A 59 9.12 -8.12 -1.32
CA ASP A 59 10.48 -8.42 -1.78
C ASP A 59 11.11 -7.39 -2.72
N ALA A 60 10.30 -6.56 -3.38
CA ALA A 60 10.78 -5.53 -4.31
C ALA A 60 9.99 -4.23 -4.19
N ALA A 61 10.59 -3.16 -4.72
CA ALA A 61 10.05 -1.82 -4.63
C ALA A 61 9.04 -1.49 -5.75
N VAL A 62 8.31 -0.40 -5.55
CA VAL A 62 7.45 0.24 -6.56
C VAL A 62 7.67 1.74 -6.54
N GLU A 63 7.68 2.36 -7.70
CA GLU A 63 7.54 3.81 -7.80
C GLU A 63 6.07 4.15 -7.97
N ILE A 64 5.57 5.09 -7.16
CA ILE A 64 4.23 5.67 -7.25
C ILE A 64 4.38 7.13 -7.67
N GLU A 65 3.60 7.55 -8.66
CA GLU A 65 3.44 8.96 -9.06
C GLU A 65 2.02 9.42 -8.76
N VAL A 66 1.87 10.57 -8.10
CA VAL A 66 0.57 11.18 -7.74
C VAL A 66 0.31 12.43 -8.58
N SER A 67 -0.91 12.98 -8.51
CA SER A 67 -1.44 14.00 -9.42
C SER A 67 -0.57 15.24 -9.67
N ASP A 68 0.26 15.65 -8.69
CA ASP A 68 1.14 16.81 -8.82
C ASP A 68 2.50 16.48 -9.47
N GLY A 69 2.69 15.25 -9.93
CA GLY A 69 3.93 14.74 -10.50
C GLY A 69 4.96 14.27 -9.46
N SER A 70 4.65 14.39 -8.16
CA SER A 70 5.51 13.86 -7.10
C SER A 70 5.63 12.34 -7.20
N LYS A 71 6.84 11.83 -6.97
CA LYS A 71 7.16 10.40 -7.03
C LYS A 71 7.75 9.90 -5.73
N LYS A 72 7.38 8.69 -5.33
CA LYS A 72 8.02 7.96 -4.22
C LYS A 72 8.32 6.54 -4.62
N VAL A 73 9.53 6.09 -4.33
CA VAL A 73 9.90 4.67 -4.37
C VAL A 73 9.64 4.08 -2.98
N LEU A 74 8.73 3.11 -2.93
CA LEU A 74 8.36 2.38 -1.71
C LEU A 74 8.99 0.98 -1.80
N GLY A 75 9.90 0.68 -0.89
CA GLY A 75 10.74 -0.52 -0.86
C GLY A 75 10.03 -1.77 -0.34
N ALA A 76 10.77 -2.87 -0.29
CA ALA A 76 10.35 -4.10 0.37
C ALA A 76 10.18 -3.87 1.88
N GLY A 77 9.14 -4.47 2.46
CA GLY A 77 8.76 -4.29 3.87
C GLY A 77 7.94 -3.02 4.13
N GLU A 78 7.85 -2.09 3.18
CA GLU A 78 7.02 -0.89 3.35
C GLU A 78 5.55 -1.19 3.04
N MET A 79 4.68 -0.51 3.80
CA MET A 79 3.24 -0.53 3.64
C MET A 79 2.74 0.87 3.29
N PHE A 80 1.80 0.96 2.36
CA PHE A 80 1.14 2.21 2.00
C PHE A 80 -0.35 2.00 1.80
N LEU A 81 -1.13 3.07 1.99
CA LEU A 81 -2.58 3.05 1.87
C LEU A 81 -2.99 3.80 0.60
N LEU A 82 -3.79 3.13 -0.23
CA LEU A 82 -4.43 3.75 -1.39
C LEU A 82 -5.87 4.11 -1.02
N GLU A 83 -6.21 5.39 -1.13
CA GLU A 83 -7.55 5.92 -0.79
C GLU A 83 -8.25 6.63 -1.96
N ASP A 84 -7.51 6.99 -3.02
CA ASP A 84 -8.12 7.65 -4.17
C ASP A 84 -8.85 6.63 -5.06
N THR A 85 -10.17 6.58 -4.93
CA THR A 85 -11.07 5.66 -5.65
C THR A 85 -11.89 6.35 -6.75
N GLU A 86 -11.88 7.67 -6.82
CA GLU A 86 -12.75 8.47 -7.71
C GLU A 86 -12.04 9.64 -8.41
N GLY A 87 -10.85 10.01 -7.94
CA GLY A 87 -10.03 11.08 -8.49
C GLY A 87 -9.20 10.67 -9.70
N GLN A 88 -8.08 11.37 -9.90
CA GLN A 88 -7.13 11.03 -10.96
C GLN A 88 -6.35 9.74 -10.65
N GLY A 89 -6.26 9.37 -9.37
CA GLY A 89 -5.53 8.18 -8.96
C GLY A 89 -4.02 8.37 -9.04
N HIS A 90 -3.30 7.35 -9.48
CA HIS A 90 -1.84 7.32 -9.48
C HIS A 90 -1.30 6.52 -10.66
N ARG A 91 -0.01 6.66 -10.95
CA ARG A 91 0.74 5.69 -11.76
C ARG A 91 1.56 4.81 -10.85
N SER A 92 1.81 3.57 -11.27
CA SER A 92 2.72 2.69 -10.56
C SER A 92 3.60 1.91 -11.52
N LYS A 93 4.90 1.83 -11.21
CA LYS A 93 5.85 1.06 -12.03
C LYS A 93 6.81 0.24 -11.19
N SER A 94 7.30 -0.85 -11.76
CA SER A 94 8.41 -1.62 -11.22
C SER A 94 9.68 -0.77 -11.16
N VAL A 95 10.58 -1.15 -10.27
CA VAL A 95 11.85 -0.44 -10.06
C VAL A 95 12.99 -1.40 -10.40
N ASN A 96 14.00 -0.90 -11.14
CA ASN A 96 15.20 -1.64 -11.52
C ASN A 96 14.94 -2.98 -12.25
N GLY A 97 13.85 -3.07 -13.03
CA GLY A 97 13.50 -4.28 -13.78
C GLY A 97 13.27 -5.49 -12.87
N GLN A 98 12.80 -5.29 -11.64
CA GLN A 98 12.52 -6.38 -10.71
C GLN A 98 11.04 -6.75 -10.71
N PRO A 99 10.69 -8.05 -10.83
CA PRO A 99 9.35 -8.49 -10.51
C PRO A 99 9.08 -8.25 -9.02
N ARG A 100 7.82 -8.10 -8.65
CA ARG A 100 7.44 -7.73 -7.28
C ARG A 100 6.27 -8.55 -6.78
N ARG A 101 6.45 -9.17 -5.62
CA ARG A 101 5.39 -9.77 -4.82
C ARG A 101 4.90 -8.78 -3.77
N SER A 102 3.59 -8.67 -3.65
CA SER A 102 2.93 -7.75 -2.72
C SER A 102 1.61 -8.33 -2.22
N LEU A 103 1.12 -7.78 -1.11
CA LEU A 103 -0.21 -8.05 -0.60
C LEU A 103 -1.08 -6.83 -0.83
N PHE A 104 -2.31 -7.04 -1.29
CA PHE A 104 -3.39 -6.09 -1.12
C PHE A 104 -4.26 -6.54 0.05
N ILE A 105 -4.51 -5.63 0.98
CA ILE A 105 -5.31 -5.85 2.19
C ILE A 105 -6.47 -4.87 2.10
N THR A 106 -7.64 -5.36 1.72
CA THR A 106 -8.81 -4.51 1.48
C THR A 106 -9.51 -4.23 2.79
N VAL A 107 -9.68 -2.96 3.13
CA VAL A 107 -10.36 -2.57 4.38
C VAL A 107 -11.86 -2.47 4.14
N ALA A 108 -12.65 -2.60 5.20
CA ALA A 108 -14.04 -2.16 5.17
C ALA A 108 -14.07 -0.62 5.04
N ASP A 109 -15.11 -0.10 4.38
CA ASP A 109 -15.38 1.35 4.34
C ASP A 109 -15.72 1.89 5.74
#